data_AF-A0A960JUX2-F1
#
_entry.id   AF-A0A960JUX2-F1
#
_cell.length_a   1.000
_cell.length_b   1.000
_cell.length_c   1.000
_cell.angle_alpha   90.00
_cell.angle_beta   90.00
_cell.angle_gamma   90.00
#
_symmetry.space_group_name_H-M   'P 1'
#
loop_
_entity.id
_entity.type
_entity.pdbx_description
1 polymer ?
#
loop_
_entity_poly.entity_id
_entity_poly.type
_entity_poly.pdbx_seq_one_letter_code
_entity_poly.pdbx_strand_id
1 'polypeptide(L)'
;MVDLAQDAGPLAEPTITTVGPTYPAPELAARKVLALFDRAALRDFIDVDRVSGTYAKEVLIQIAGSIDEGFDVRVLAQMLSGLDRFTDEQIGEFGVEPTAMRERFRLWAVELGANP
;
A
#
# COMPACT_ATOMS: atom_id res chain seq x y z
N MET A 1 27.43 1.45 -25.10
CA MET A 1 26.51 0.31 -25.19
C MET A 1 26.22 -0.10 -23.77
N VAL A 2 25.16 0.47 -23.21
CA VAL A 2 24.72 0.21 -21.83
C VAL A 2 23.60 -0.81 -21.95
N ASP A 3 23.85 -1.98 -21.39
CA ASP A 3 22.85 -3.02 -21.15
C ASP A 3 22.20 -2.71 -19.80
N LEU A 4 20.91 -2.39 -19.82
CA LEU A 4 20.05 -2.38 -18.63
C LEU A 4 18.73 -3.05 -19.02
N ALA A 5 18.77 -4.39 -19.05
CA ALA A 5 17.57 -5.21 -18.94
C ALA A 5 17.54 -5.82 -17.54
N GLN A 6 16.81 -5.19 -16.62
CA GLN A 6 16.28 -5.89 -15.46
C GLN A 6 14.77 -5.61 -15.42
N ASP A 7 14.09 -6.28 -16.34
CA ASP A 7 12.63 -6.32 -16.40
C ASP A 7 12.18 -7.36 -15.37
N ALA A 8 11.74 -6.91 -14.21
CA ALA A 8 11.05 -7.78 -13.25
C ALA A 8 9.67 -8.10 -13.85
N GLY A 9 9.58 -9.23 -14.55
CA GLY A 9 8.34 -9.68 -15.16
C GLY A 9 7.23 -9.92 -14.13
N PRO A 10 5.95 -9.76 -14.52
CA PRO A 10 4.81 -9.86 -13.61
C PRO A 10 4.71 -11.24 -12.94
N LEU A 11 4.28 -11.25 -11.68
CA LEU A 11 4.23 -12.46 -10.82
C LEU A 11 3.05 -13.40 -11.13
N ALA A 12 2.09 -12.97 -11.95
CA ALA A 12 0.92 -13.76 -12.35
C ALA A 12 0.43 -13.42 -13.78
N GLU A 13 -0.49 -14.24 -14.32
CA GLU A 13 -1.04 -14.03 -15.66
C GLU A 13 -1.69 -12.64 -15.80
N PRO A 14 -1.34 -11.87 -16.86
CA PRO A 14 -1.89 -10.53 -17.06
C PRO A 14 -3.40 -10.59 -17.26
N THR A 15 -4.14 -9.77 -16.50
CA THR A 15 -5.57 -9.57 -16.75
C THR A 15 -5.74 -8.59 -17.92
N ILE A 16 -6.17 -9.09 -19.08
CA ILE A 16 -6.45 -8.22 -20.23
C ILE A 16 -7.74 -7.44 -19.96
N THR A 17 -7.61 -6.12 -19.89
CA THR A 17 -8.75 -5.19 -20.00
C THR A 17 -8.58 -4.36 -21.27
N THR A 18 -9.63 -3.63 -21.68
CA THR A 18 -9.74 -2.84 -22.93
C THR A 18 -8.63 -1.77 -23.11
N VAL A 19 -7.69 -1.61 -22.16
CA VAL A 19 -6.62 -0.60 -22.15
C VAL A 19 -5.19 -1.21 -22.16
N GLY A 20 -5.03 -2.50 -22.49
CA GLY A 20 -3.71 -3.18 -22.60
C GLY A 20 -3.36 -4.03 -21.37
N PRO A 21 -2.20 -4.74 -21.36
CA PRO A 21 -1.80 -5.59 -20.25
C PRO A 21 -1.60 -4.72 -19.01
N THR A 22 -2.55 -4.81 -18.09
CA THR A 22 -2.45 -4.19 -16.77
C THR A 22 -1.95 -5.26 -15.81
N TYR A 23 -1.20 -4.83 -14.79
CA TYR A 23 -0.79 -5.73 -13.72
C TYR A 23 -1.99 -6.45 -13.10
N PRO A 24 -1.81 -7.68 -12.59
CA PRO A 24 -2.82 -8.37 -11.82
C PRO A 24 -3.38 -7.50 -10.68
N ALA A 25 -4.67 -7.61 -10.39
CA ALA A 25 -5.33 -6.77 -9.37
C ALA A 25 -4.64 -6.77 -7.98
N PRO A 26 -4.15 -7.92 -7.45
CA PRO A 26 -3.39 -7.93 -6.19
C PRO A 26 -2.09 -7.10 -6.26
N GLU A 27 -1.45 -7.08 -7.43
CA GLU A 27 -0.22 -6.33 -7.65
C GLU A 27 -0.48 -4.83 -7.73
N LEU A 28 -1.58 -4.42 -8.36
CA LEU A 28 -2.04 -3.02 -8.33
C LEU A 28 -2.35 -2.56 -6.90
N ALA A 29 -2.97 -3.43 -6.09
CA ALA A 29 -3.25 -3.14 -4.69
C ALA A 29 -1.96 -3.01 -3.88
N ALA A 30 -0.99 -3.90 -4.07
CA ALA A 30 0.31 -3.84 -3.41
C ALA A 30 1.10 -2.56 -3.78
N ARG A 31 1.00 -2.09 -5.04
CA ARG A 31 1.57 -0.79 -5.42
C ARG A 31 0.97 0.41 -4.70
N LYS A 32 -0.25 0.30 -4.15
CA LYS A 32 -0.80 1.33 -3.24
C LYS A 32 -0.07 1.35 -1.90
N VAL A 33 0.33 0.17 -1.41
CA VAL A 33 1.18 0.07 -0.21
C VAL A 33 2.55 0.68 -0.46
N LEU A 34 3.16 0.45 -1.62
CA LEU A 34 4.43 1.10 -1.99
C LEU A 34 4.31 2.62 -2.07
N ALA A 35 3.23 3.13 -2.68
CA ALA A 35 2.99 4.57 -2.73
C ALA A 35 2.85 5.20 -1.32
N LEU A 36 2.20 4.50 -0.39
CA LEU A 36 2.10 4.91 1.01
C LEU A 36 3.47 4.87 1.70
N PHE A 37 4.22 3.79 1.49
CA PHE A 37 5.58 3.63 2.02
C PHE A 37 6.50 4.78 1.59
N ASP A 38 6.44 5.21 0.33
CA ASP A 38 7.30 6.26 -0.21
C ASP A 38 6.93 7.68 0.25
N ARG A 39 5.63 7.97 0.28
CA ARG A 39 5.13 9.37 0.38
C ARG A 39 4.33 9.65 1.63
N ALA A 40 3.60 8.65 2.12
CA ALA A 40 2.60 8.79 3.16
C ALA A 40 1.70 10.03 2.94
N ALA A 41 1.20 10.26 1.72
CA ALA A 41 0.21 11.31 1.48
C ALA A 41 -1.18 10.81 1.89
N LEU A 42 -2.09 11.69 2.31
CA LEU A 42 -3.45 11.32 2.74
C LEU A 42 -4.15 10.39 1.72
N ARG A 43 -4.02 10.68 0.43
CA ARG A 43 -4.62 9.85 -0.62
C ARG A 43 -4.03 8.43 -0.68
N ASP A 44 -2.76 8.25 -0.36
CA ASP A 44 -2.15 6.92 -0.32
C ASP A 44 -2.72 6.09 0.84
N PHE A 45 -2.98 6.72 2.00
CA PHE A 45 -3.72 6.09 3.10
C PHE A 45 -5.13 5.69 2.68
N ILE A 46 -5.87 6.56 2.00
CA ILE A 46 -7.23 6.26 1.52
C ILE A 46 -7.22 5.11 0.51
N ASP A 47 -6.26 5.09 -0.41
CA ASP A 47 -6.13 4.01 -1.40
C ASP A 47 -5.80 2.67 -0.72
N VAL A 48 -4.91 2.65 0.29
CA VAL A 48 -4.58 1.45 1.07
C VAL A 48 -5.77 0.97 1.90
N ASP A 49 -6.52 1.89 2.52
CA ASP A 49 -7.73 1.55 3.30
C ASP A 49 -8.75 0.81 2.42
N ARG A 50 -8.98 1.31 1.20
CA ARG A 50 -9.92 0.67 0.25
C ARG A 50 -9.49 -0.73 -0.17
N VAL A 51 -8.21 -0.93 -0.51
CA VAL A 51 -7.74 -2.27 -0.92
C VAL A 51 -7.65 -3.24 0.25
N SER A 52 -7.49 -2.75 1.49
CA SER A 52 -7.48 -3.59 2.70
C SER A 52 -8.83 -4.28 2.98
N GLY A 53 -9.93 -3.77 2.42
CA GLY A 53 -11.24 -4.43 2.47
C GLY A 53 -11.37 -5.64 1.54
N THR A 54 -10.45 -5.79 0.57
CA THR A 54 -10.47 -6.86 -0.45
C THR A 54 -9.31 -7.84 -0.29
N TYR A 55 -8.13 -7.34 0.07
CA TYR A 55 -6.91 -8.11 0.17
C TYR A 55 -6.35 -8.10 1.60
N ALA A 56 -5.94 -9.27 2.08
CA ALA A 56 -5.29 -9.40 3.38
C ALA A 56 -3.96 -8.61 3.41
N LYS A 57 -3.65 -8.01 4.57
CA LYS A 57 -2.42 -7.24 4.81
C LYS A 57 -1.17 -8.01 4.38
N GLU A 58 -1.09 -9.29 4.75
CA GLU A 58 0.04 -10.16 4.51
C GLU A 58 0.31 -10.35 3.01
N VAL A 59 -0.76 -10.49 2.21
CA VAL A 59 -0.66 -10.61 0.75
C VAL A 59 -0.12 -9.32 0.15
N LEU A 60 -0.63 -8.16 0.60
CA LEU A 60 -0.18 -6.86 0.10
C LEU A 60 1.29 -6.60 0.43
N ILE A 61 1.73 -6.92 1.65
CA ILE A 61 3.11 -6.76 2.11
C ILE A 61 4.05 -7.71 1.37
N GLN A 62 3.64 -8.98 1.19
CA GLN A 62 4.44 -9.96 0.46
C GLN A 62 4.67 -9.52 -0.99
N ILE A 63 3.61 -9.07 -1.68
CA ILE A 63 3.73 -8.63 -3.06
C ILE A 63 4.54 -7.33 -3.13
N ALA A 64 4.33 -6.37 -2.22
CA ALA A 64 5.11 -5.13 -2.18
C ALA A 64 6.61 -5.41 -2.04
N GLY A 65 7.01 -6.30 -1.12
CA GLY A 65 8.41 -6.70 -0.95
C GLY A 65 9.00 -7.49 -2.11
N SER A 66 8.16 -8.10 -2.96
CA SER A 66 8.62 -8.73 -4.21
C SER A 66 8.77 -7.75 -5.38
N ILE A 67 8.12 -6.59 -5.31
CA ILE A 67 8.20 -5.54 -6.33
C ILE A 67 9.41 -4.62 -6.06
N ASP A 68 9.65 -4.28 -4.80
CA ASP A 68 10.68 -3.32 -4.40
C ASP A 68 11.62 -3.92 -3.34
N GLU A 69 12.89 -4.12 -3.70
CA GLU A 69 13.93 -4.62 -2.79
C GLU A 69 14.25 -3.67 -1.63
N GLY A 70 13.92 -2.38 -1.76
CA GLY A 70 14.06 -1.37 -0.72
C GLY A 70 12.89 -1.33 0.27
N PHE A 71 11.84 -2.11 0.04
CA PHE A 71 10.68 -2.15 0.91
C PHE A 71 11.01 -2.80 2.26
N ASP A 72 10.84 -2.03 3.34
CA ASP A 72 11.06 -2.48 4.71
C ASP A 72 9.75 -2.39 5.52
N VAL A 73 9.35 -3.52 6.09
CA VAL A 73 8.09 -3.64 6.83
C VAL A 73 8.03 -2.79 8.11
N ARG A 74 9.17 -2.53 8.75
CA ARG A 74 9.24 -1.66 9.94
C ARG A 74 9.17 -0.20 9.55
N VAL A 75 9.75 0.17 8.41
CA VAL A 75 9.59 1.52 7.86
C VAL A 75 8.13 1.71 7.43
N LEU A 76 7.47 0.73 6.79
CA LEU A 76 6.04 0.79 6.52
C LEU A 76 5.23 1.00 7.81
N ALA A 77 5.56 0.29 8.89
CA ALA A 77 4.89 0.47 10.18
C ALA A 77 4.97 1.91 10.70
N GLN A 78 6.14 2.56 10.54
CA GLN A 78 6.32 3.98 10.88
C GLN A 78 5.50 4.90 9.95
N MET A 79 5.46 4.61 8.64
CA MET A 79 4.68 5.39 7.69
C MET A 79 3.19 5.30 7.97
N LEU A 80 2.68 4.13 8.39
CA LEU A 80 1.29 3.94 8.78
C LEU A 80 0.89 4.82 9.97
N SER A 81 1.76 4.98 10.97
CA SER A 81 1.56 5.92 12.09
C SER A 81 1.48 7.39 11.65
N GLY A 82 1.99 7.70 10.45
CA GLY A 82 1.93 9.04 9.86
C GLY A 82 0.52 9.54 9.52
N LEU A 83 -0.52 8.71 9.65
CA LEU A 83 -1.93 9.10 9.47
C LEU A 83 -2.35 10.18 10.49
N ASP A 84 -1.73 10.23 11.67
CA ASP A 84 -2.07 11.18 12.74
C ASP A 84 -1.81 12.65 12.39
N ARG A 85 -1.13 12.93 11.28
CA ARG A 85 -0.94 14.28 10.74
C ARG A 85 -2.18 14.87 10.08
N PHE A 86 -3.16 14.04 9.71
CA PHE A 86 -4.38 14.47 9.03
C PHE A 86 -5.56 14.50 10.00
N THR A 87 -6.45 15.49 9.88
CA THR A 87 -7.64 15.59 10.73
C THR A 87 -8.74 14.62 10.27
N ASP A 88 -9.68 14.34 11.17
CA ASP A 88 -10.84 13.49 10.83
C ASP A 88 -11.73 14.14 9.76
N GLU A 89 -11.81 15.47 9.72
CA GLU A 89 -12.50 16.21 8.65
C GLU A 89 -11.86 15.94 7.28
N GLN A 90 -10.53 16.06 7.17
CA GLN A 90 -9.79 15.78 5.94
C GLN A 90 -9.94 14.33 5.47
N ILE A 91 -9.98 13.38 6.40
CA ILE A 91 -10.23 11.96 6.08
C ILE A 91 -11.68 11.78 5.61
N GLY A 92 -12.64 12.39 6.33
CA GLY A 92 -14.08 12.29 6.06
C GLY A 92 -14.49 12.85 4.70
N GLU A 93 -13.78 13.84 4.16
CA GLU A 93 -13.97 14.37 2.79
C GLU A 93 -13.89 13.28 1.70
N PHE A 94 -13.19 12.16 1.97
CA PHE A 94 -13.08 11.03 1.04
C PHE A 94 -14.17 9.97 1.21
N GLY A 95 -15.15 10.20 2.08
CA GLY A 95 -16.24 9.27 2.38
C GLY A 95 -15.80 8.03 3.17
N VAL A 96 -14.70 8.15 3.93
CA VAL A 96 -14.17 7.09 4.81
C VAL A 96 -14.45 7.46 6.27
N GLU A 97 -14.88 6.49 7.08
CA GLU A 97 -15.07 6.67 8.52
C GLU A 97 -13.71 6.80 9.24
N PRO A 98 -13.34 8.00 9.76
CA PRO A 98 -11.98 8.26 10.24
C PRO A 98 -11.55 7.35 11.40
N THR A 99 -12.44 7.11 12.36
CA THR A 99 -12.15 6.26 13.52
C THR A 99 -11.83 4.82 13.11
N ALA A 100 -12.57 4.26 12.16
CA ALA A 100 -12.36 2.89 11.69
C ALA A 100 -11.04 2.75 10.92
N MET A 101 -10.71 3.75 10.10
CA MET A 101 -9.45 3.80 9.35
C MET A 101 -8.23 3.92 10.28
N ARG A 102 -8.30 4.81 11.29
CA ARG A 102 -7.25 4.95 12.30
C ARG A 102 -7.01 3.66 13.06
N GLU A 103 -8.07 3.01 13.53
CA GLU A 103 -7.93 1.76 14.27
C GLU A 103 -7.29 0.67 13.40
N ARG A 104 -7.65 0.58 12.12
CA ARG A 104 -7.04 -0.37 11.18
C ARG A 104 -5.54 -0.14 11.03
N PHE A 105 -5.11 1.09 10.75
CA PHE A 105 -3.68 1.37 10.57
C PHE A 105 -2.89 1.32 11.86
N ARG A 106 -3.50 1.66 13.00
CA ARG A 106 -2.89 1.45 14.31
C ARG A 106 -2.64 -0.04 14.57
N LEU A 107 -3.62 -0.90 14.29
CA LEU A 107 -3.47 -2.35 14.43
C LEU A 107 -2.36 -2.88 13.50
N TRP A 108 -2.35 -2.46 12.24
CA TRP A 108 -1.28 -2.84 11.31
C TRP A 108 0.09 -2.36 11.82
N ALA A 109 0.23 -1.10 12.22
CA ALA A 109 1.51 -0.58 12.71
C ALA A 109 2.03 -1.38 13.92
N VAL A 110 1.15 -1.75 14.87
CA VAL A 110 1.53 -2.60 16.02
C VAL A 110 1.97 -3.99 15.58
N GLU A 111 1.20 -4.65 14.70
CA GLU A 111 1.52 -6.00 14.21
C GLU A 111 2.84 -6.04 13.42
N LEU A 112 3.17 -4.96 12.72
CA LEU A 112 4.41 -4.81 11.96
C LEU A 112 5.59 -4.32 12.82
N GLY A 113 5.35 -4.01 14.10
CA GLY A 113 6.40 -3.68 15.07
C GLY A 113 6.84 -2.21 15.06
N ALA A 114 5.92 -1.27 14.81
CA ALA A 114 6.18 0.15 15.11
C ALA A 114 6.54 0.28 16.60
N ASN A 115 7.71 0.85 16.89
CA ASN A 115 8.08 1.18 18.27
C ASN A 115 7.36 2.49 18.68
N PRO A 116 6.85 2.61 19.92
CA PRO A 116 6.20 3.82 20.42
C PRO A 116 7.15 5.03 20.49
#